data_AF-A0A9R0AZC7-F1
#
_entry.id   AF-A0A9R0AZC7-F1
#
_cell.length_a   1.000
_cell.length_b   1.000
_cell.length_c   1.000
_cell.angle_alpha   90.00
_cell.angle_beta   90.00
_cell.angle_gamma   90.00
#
_symmetry.space_group_name_H-M   'P 1'
#
loop_
_entity.id
_entity.type
_entity.pdbx_description
1 polymer ?
#
loop_
_entity_poly.entity_id
_entity_poly.type
_entity_poly.pdbx_seq_one_letter_code
_entity_poly.pdbx_strand_id
1 'polypeptide(L)'
;MRWWGCYRMGPIWKALLVFVVIAFAGQLLGVIFNKSWMQPERPHSLYSLPSENSQGESLGSCQPNIHIMFLKTHKTASSTVLNLLYRFGEERGLKFALPMGYQFGYPLPFIAQRVKGYRGPHVAEFDIMGNHMRFNKPEVEKVMPADTFYFSILRDPVALAESSYAYYKNVAPAFRRVKGLGEFADNPYKYYDPRLRNNHYAHNLMWFDFGLDHTSNFSLALIKRGVAAVRRNFKLILISEYFDQSMVLLRHALCWPLDAVVSFSLNARQQMPSGRSRWVGKAAAPAPLALTDKQRLKLREWNSLDWHLYQAFNLTFWQEVERFGRSRMESEVALLRTKREVLTRICLRDGGRPIEASRIRDKTIRPFQSGLVKILGYELQSGLDSATWEACLRMIRPEIQYKDLLDLRQFPRAQQPPAAGGLPVKRESSILRTEDHGGKMLMEKDWDGTILFRNQTLEQVDSKVRLR
;
A
#
# COMPACT_ATOMS: atom_id res chain seq x y z
N MET A 1 -25.90 77.03 19.00
CA MET A 1 -25.41 75.69 18.65
C MET A 1 -25.54 75.48 17.16
N ARG A 2 -24.43 75.04 16.54
CA ARG A 2 -24.34 74.22 15.31
C ARG A 2 -24.64 74.87 13.95
N TRP A 3 -23.53 75.30 13.33
CA TRP A 3 -23.18 75.02 11.93
C TRP A 3 -23.60 73.61 11.48
N TRP A 4 -24.04 73.49 10.22
CA TRP A 4 -23.43 72.57 9.24
C TRP A 4 -23.80 73.00 7.81
N GLY A 5 -22.76 73.31 7.04
CA GLY A 5 -22.84 73.80 5.67
C GLY A 5 -23.09 72.70 4.65
N CYS A 6 -23.81 73.08 3.60
CA CYS A 6 -23.94 72.32 2.36
C CYS A 6 -22.60 72.26 1.63
N TYR A 7 -21.89 71.12 1.69
CA TYR A 7 -20.75 70.88 0.83
C TYR A 7 -21.22 70.51 -0.58
N ARG A 8 -21.10 71.45 -1.52
CA ARG A 8 -21.19 71.18 -2.96
C ARG A 8 -20.00 70.31 -3.36
N MET A 9 -20.29 69.05 -3.64
CA MET A 9 -19.35 68.05 -4.14
C MET A 9 -18.87 68.46 -5.54
N GLY A 10 -17.67 69.02 -5.64
CA GLY A 10 -17.09 69.48 -6.91
C GLY A 10 -16.79 68.34 -7.90
N PRO A 11 -16.50 68.68 -9.17
CA PRO A 11 -16.27 67.72 -10.26
C PRO A 11 -15.12 66.74 -10.01
N ILE A 12 -14.22 67.06 -9.08
CA ILE A 12 -13.08 66.23 -8.67
C ILE A 12 -13.52 64.92 -8.01
N TRP A 13 -14.61 64.92 -7.22
CA TRP A 13 -15.09 63.68 -6.61
C TRP A 13 -15.69 62.74 -7.66
N LYS A 14 -16.39 63.28 -8.66
CA LYS A 14 -16.91 62.48 -9.78
C LYS A 14 -15.79 61.78 -10.55
N ALA A 15 -14.66 62.47 -10.76
CA ALA A 15 -13.48 61.89 -11.39
C ALA A 15 -12.85 60.78 -10.53
N LEU A 16 -12.69 61.00 -9.21
CA LEU A 16 -12.20 59.98 -8.28
C LEU A 16 -13.07 58.73 -8.26
N LEU A 17 -14.39 58.89 -8.31
CA LEU A 17 -15.33 57.77 -8.32
C LEU A 17 -15.22 56.94 -9.62
N VAL A 18 -15.00 57.60 -10.76
CA VAL A 18 -14.73 56.95 -12.05
C VAL A 18 -13.41 56.17 -12.02
N PHE A 19 -12.34 56.75 -11.46
CA PHE A 19 -11.06 56.05 -11.34
C PHE A 19 -11.13 54.83 -10.42
N VAL A 20 -11.88 54.90 -9.32
CA VAL A 20 -12.11 53.77 -8.42
C VAL A 20 -12.89 52.66 -9.12
N VAL A 21 -13.93 53.00 -9.89
CA VAL A 21 -14.72 52.01 -10.66
C VAL A 21 -13.88 51.35 -11.75
N ILE A 22 -13.02 52.10 -12.46
CA ILE A 22 -12.12 51.55 -13.48
C ILE A 22 -11.06 50.63 -12.84
N ALA A 23 -10.49 51.02 -11.70
CA ALA A 23 -9.54 50.18 -10.97
C ALA A 23 -10.19 48.87 -10.46
N PHE A 24 -11.42 48.94 -9.98
CA PHE A 24 -12.18 47.77 -9.53
C PHE A 24 -12.56 46.86 -10.70
N ALA A 25 -12.96 47.43 -11.85
CA ALA A 25 -13.24 46.69 -13.07
C ALA A 25 -11.98 46.02 -13.64
N GLY A 26 -10.82 46.70 -13.57
CA GLY A 26 -9.52 46.14 -13.94
C GLY A 26 -9.08 44.98 -13.04
N GLN A 27 -9.32 45.08 -11.73
CA GLN A 27 -9.07 43.97 -10.78
C GLN A 27 -10.02 42.78 -11.02
N LEU A 28 -11.30 43.02 -11.30
CA LEU A 28 -12.26 41.97 -11.64
C LEU A 28 -11.91 41.29 -12.98
N LEU A 29 -11.54 42.05 -14.01
CA LEU A 29 -11.10 41.51 -15.29
C LEU A 29 -9.77 40.75 -15.16
N GLY A 30 -8.82 41.24 -14.37
CA GLY A 30 -7.56 40.55 -14.06
C GLY A 30 -7.79 39.23 -13.30
N VAL A 31 -8.77 39.17 -12.40
CA VAL A 31 -9.15 37.95 -11.69
C VAL A 31 -9.90 36.96 -12.59
N ILE A 32 -10.70 37.45 -13.54
CA ILE A 32 -11.44 36.60 -14.51
C ILE A 32 -10.49 36.05 -15.58
N PHE A 33 -9.55 36.84 -16.10
CA PHE A 33 -8.56 36.38 -17.09
C PHE A 33 -7.49 35.45 -16.49
N ASN A 34 -7.10 35.65 -15.22
CA ASN A 34 -6.15 34.75 -14.56
C ASN A 34 -6.77 33.38 -14.21
N LYS A 35 -8.11 33.28 -14.16
CA LYS A 35 -8.83 32.02 -13.91
C LYS A 35 -9.04 31.14 -15.15
N SER A 36 -8.85 31.68 -16.35
CA SER A 36 -9.14 30.99 -17.61
C SER A 36 -7.91 30.47 -18.38
N TRP A 37 -6.69 30.73 -17.89
CA TRP A 37 -5.43 30.37 -18.58
C TRP A 37 -4.45 29.53 -17.78
N MET A 38 -4.94 28.78 -16.79
CA MET A 38 -4.20 27.64 -16.24
C MET A 38 -5.10 26.41 -16.28
N GLN A 39 -5.21 25.80 -17.46
CA GLN A 39 -5.43 24.36 -17.51
C GLN A 39 -4.21 23.73 -16.83
N PRO A 40 -4.37 22.92 -15.77
CA PRO A 40 -3.25 22.15 -15.27
C PRO A 40 -2.80 21.25 -16.42
N GLU A 41 -1.59 21.47 -16.92
CA GLU A 41 -0.84 20.54 -17.76
C GLU A 41 -1.12 19.12 -17.25
N ARG A 42 -1.79 18.29 -18.07
CA ARG A 42 -1.98 16.88 -17.72
C ARG A 42 -0.58 16.32 -17.48
N PRO A 43 -0.29 15.67 -16.35
CA PRO A 43 1.02 15.08 -16.14
C PRO A 43 1.29 14.14 -17.32
N HIS A 44 2.33 14.46 -18.11
CA HIS A 44 2.77 13.64 -19.22
C HIS A 44 2.88 12.20 -18.72
N SER A 45 2.10 11.32 -19.32
CA SER A 45 2.10 9.93 -18.91
C SER A 45 3.36 9.26 -19.44
N LEU A 46 3.90 8.31 -18.67
CA LEU A 46 4.92 7.36 -19.14
C LEU A 46 4.50 6.65 -20.45
N TYR A 47 3.20 6.60 -20.78
CA TYR A 47 2.68 6.10 -22.07
C TYR A 47 3.16 6.92 -23.28
N SER A 48 3.65 8.15 -23.09
CA SER A 48 4.02 9.08 -24.16
C SER A 48 5.53 9.20 -24.38
N LEU A 49 6.37 8.55 -23.56
CA LEU A 49 7.81 8.49 -23.84
C LEU A 49 8.02 7.65 -25.12
N PRO A 50 8.72 8.17 -26.13
CA PRO A 50 8.87 7.49 -27.41
C PRO A 50 9.64 6.19 -27.20
N SER A 51 8.92 5.08 -27.30
CA SER A 51 9.50 3.78 -27.53
C SER A 51 8.95 3.31 -28.86
N GLU A 52 9.60 3.73 -29.94
CA GLU A 52 9.21 3.47 -31.32
C GLU A 52 9.13 1.96 -31.66
N ASN A 53 9.47 1.05 -30.74
CA ASN A 53 9.49 -0.41 -30.96
C ASN A 53 8.92 -1.25 -29.79
N SER A 54 8.03 -0.73 -28.93
CA SER A 54 7.55 -1.51 -27.77
C SER A 54 6.09 -1.30 -27.38
N GLN A 55 5.23 -0.94 -28.32
CA GLN A 55 3.78 -1.01 -28.08
C GLN A 55 3.36 -2.48 -28.13
N GLY A 56 3.05 -3.06 -26.97
CA GLY A 56 2.45 -4.40 -26.92
C GLY A 56 1.14 -4.42 -27.67
N GLU A 57 0.73 -5.61 -28.14
CA GLU A 57 -0.51 -5.78 -28.90
C GLU A 57 -1.67 -5.04 -28.23
N SER A 58 -2.45 -4.32 -29.05
CA SER A 58 -3.72 -3.74 -28.62
C SER A 58 -4.59 -4.88 -28.07
N LEU A 59 -5.07 -4.73 -26.83
CA LEU A 59 -5.87 -5.74 -26.12
C LEU A 59 -7.28 -5.93 -26.73
N GLY A 60 -7.54 -5.43 -27.94
CA GLY A 60 -8.85 -5.41 -28.58
C GLY A 60 -9.81 -4.41 -27.91
N SER A 61 -11.11 -4.64 -28.09
CA SER A 61 -12.19 -3.77 -27.62
C SER A 61 -12.59 -4.02 -26.16
N CYS A 62 -11.63 -4.03 -25.23
CA CYS A 62 -11.93 -4.19 -23.81
C CYS A 62 -11.71 -2.90 -23.02
N GLN A 63 -12.60 -2.61 -22.07
CA GLN A 63 -12.54 -1.39 -21.27
C GLN A 63 -11.64 -1.60 -20.04
N PRO A 64 -10.72 -0.68 -19.75
CA PRO A 64 -9.89 -0.76 -18.54
C PRO A 64 -10.74 -0.83 -17.27
N ASN A 65 -10.52 -1.83 -16.44
CA ASN A 65 -11.14 -1.91 -15.12
C ASN A 65 -10.49 -0.85 -14.22
N ILE A 66 -11.32 0.01 -13.62
CA ILE A 66 -10.87 1.07 -12.69
C ILE A 66 -11.30 0.81 -11.25
N HIS A 67 -12.35 0.02 -11.03
CA HIS A 67 -12.80 -0.40 -9.70
C HIS A 67 -12.07 -1.68 -9.29
N ILE A 68 -11.15 -1.56 -8.34
CA ILE A 68 -10.16 -2.58 -8.02
C ILE A 68 -10.03 -2.76 -6.51
N MET A 69 -10.16 -4.01 -6.07
CA MET A 69 -9.77 -4.41 -4.73
C MET A 69 -8.58 -5.37 -4.83
N PHE A 70 -7.45 -4.91 -4.34
CA PHE A 70 -6.26 -5.72 -4.18
C PHE A 70 -6.08 -6.12 -2.71
N LEU A 71 -6.29 -7.39 -2.39
CA LEU A 71 -5.92 -7.89 -1.07
C LEU A 71 -4.40 -8.04 -1.03
N LYS A 72 -3.75 -7.06 -0.42
CA LYS A 72 -2.32 -7.03 -0.21
C LYS A 72 -1.90 -7.97 0.92
N THR A 73 -1.44 -9.16 0.56
CA THR A 73 -0.83 -10.12 1.49
C THR A 73 0.59 -9.70 1.89
N HIS A 74 1.03 -10.07 3.08
CA HIS A 74 2.33 -9.68 3.60
C HIS A 74 3.46 -10.47 2.96
N LYS A 75 4.58 -9.79 2.65
CA LYS A 75 5.85 -10.40 2.20
C LYS A 75 5.79 -11.21 0.89
N THR A 76 4.84 -10.88 0.03
CA THR A 76 4.54 -11.51 -1.28
C THR A 76 4.81 -10.57 -2.48
N ALA A 77 5.80 -9.68 -2.37
CA ALA A 77 6.07 -8.61 -3.36
C ALA A 77 4.88 -7.64 -3.61
N SER A 78 3.90 -7.65 -2.71
CA SER A 78 2.63 -6.93 -2.84
C SER A 78 2.76 -5.39 -2.79
N SER A 79 3.83 -4.83 -2.18
CA SER A 79 4.12 -3.38 -2.29
C SER A 79 4.45 -2.93 -3.72
N THR A 80 5.05 -3.81 -4.52
CA THR A 80 5.32 -3.53 -5.95
C THR A 80 4.01 -3.44 -6.72
N VAL A 81 3.09 -4.39 -6.48
CA VAL A 81 1.74 -4.38 -7.08
C VAL A 81 0.96 -3.14 -6.64
N LEU A 82 1.00 -2.78 -5.35
CA LEU A 82 0.33 -1.58 -4.85
C LEU A 82 0.87 -0.29 -5.50
N ASN A 83 2.18 -0.20 -5.74
CA ASN A 83 2.76 0.94 -6.47
C ASN A 83 2.20 1.06 -7.90
N LEU A 84 2.00 -0.07 -8.61
CA LEU A 84 1.34 -0.07 -9.92
C LEU A 84 -0.08 0.50 -9.84
N LEU A 85 -0.85 0.07 -8.85
CA LEU A 85 -2.23 0.56 -8.64
C LEU A 85 -2.25 2.06 -8.31
N TYR A 86 -1.35 2.52 -7.44
CA TYR A 86 -1.23 3.93 -7.09
C TYR A 86 -0.86 4.80 -8.30
N ARG A 87 0.09 4.35 -9.12
CA ARG A 87 0.46 5.05 -10.36
C ARG A 87 -0.70 5.13 -11.33
N PHE A 88 -1.31 3.99 -11.63
CA PHE A 88 -2.42 3.92 -12.58
C PHE A 88 -3.58 4.83 -12.17
N GLY A 89 -3.96 4.80 -10.88
CA GLY A 89 -5.04 5.62 -10.35
C GLY A 89 -4.67 7.10 -10.22
N GLU A 90 -3.45 7.44 -9.78
CA GLU A 90 -2.97 8.82 -9.72
C GLU A 90 -3.02 9.49 -11.10
N GLU A 91 -2.51 8.81 -12.13
CA GLU A 91 -2.49 9.31 -13.51
C GLU A 91 -3.90 9.57 -14.08
N ARG A 92 -4.92 8.90 -13.55
CA ARG A 92 -6.31 8.96 -14.01
C ARG A 92 -7.22 9.74 -13.06
N GLY A 93 -6.68 10.30 -11.98
CA GLY A 93 -7.48 11.01 -10.98
C GLY A 93 -8.49 10.12 -10.24
N LEU A 94 -8.20 8.82 -10.12
CA LEU A 94 -9.06 7.87 -9.41
C LEU A 94 -9.03 8.10 -7.90
N LYS A 95 -10.13 7.78 -7.22
CA LYS A 95 -10.29 7.88 -5.78
C LYS A 95 -9.81 6.61 -5.09
N PHE A 96 -8.94 6.76 -4.10
CA PHE A 96 -8.41 5.65 -3.32
C PHE A 96 -9.18 5.50 -2.01
N ALA A 97 -9.62 4.29 -1.69
CA ALA A 97 -9.95 3.94 -0.32
C ALA A 97 -8.64 3.88 0.47
N LEU A 98 -8.39 4.87 1.33
CA LEU A 98 -7.16 4.99 2.12
C LEU A 98 -7.45 4.81 3.62
N PRO A 99 -6.55 4.16 4.37
CA PRO A 99 -6.67 4.07 5.82
C PRO A 99 -6.37 5.42 6.50
N MET A 100 -6.91 5.62 7.70
CA MET A 100 -6.53 6.78 8.54
C MET A 100 -5.04 6.78 8.93
N GLY A 101 -4.49 5.60 9.23
CA GLY A 101 -3.04 5.37 9.40
C GLY A 101 -2.45 4.82 8.10
N TYR A 102 -1.59 3.80 8.19
CA TYR A 102 -1.03 3.12 7.01
C TYR A 102 -1.72 1.81 6.65
N GLN A 103 -2.51 1.27 7.58
CA GLN A 103 -3.25 0.01 7.44
C GLN A 103 -4.69 0.17 7.90
N PHE A 104 -5.59 -0.70 7.44
CA PHE A 104 -7.00 -0.67 7.81
C PHE A 104 -7.29 -1.40 9.12
N GLY A 105 -6.63 -0.99 10.22
CA GLY A 105 -6.88 -1.54 11.55
C GLY A 105 -6.40 -2.98 11.77
N TYR A 106 -5.47 -3.44 10.92
CA TYR A 106 -4.79 -4.74 11.09
C TYR A 106 -4.16 -4.83 12.50
N PRO A 107 -4.18 -5.99 13.18
CA PRO A 107 -4.57 -7.32 12.70
C PRO A 107 -6.06 -7.68 12.86
N LEU A 108 -6.92 -6.74 13.26
CA LEU A 108 -8.36 -7.00 13.37
C LEU A 108 -8.98 -7.13 11.96
N PRO A 109 -10.06 -7.93 11.80
CA PRO A 109 -10.82 -7.95 10.56
C PRO A 109 -11.19 -6.55 10.10
N PHE A 110 -11.10 -6.32 8.80
CA PHE A 110 -11.44 -5.06 8.18
C PHE A 110 -12.88 -4.66 8.51
N ILE A 111 -13.09 -3.36 8.76
CA ILE A 111 -14.41 -2.72 8.87
C ILE A 111 -14.39 -1.41 8.07
N ALA A 112 -15.51 -1.08 7.42
CA ALA A 112 -15.59 0.05 6.49
C ALA A 112 -15.24 1.40 7.13
N GLN A 113 -15.51 1.58 8.43
CA GLN A 113 -15.19 2.82 9.17
C GLN A 113 -13.67 3.11 9.26
N ARG A 114 -12.81 2.14 8.92
CA ARG A 114 -11.35 2.36 8.86
C ARG A 114 -10.91 3.11 7.60
N VAL A 115 -11.81 3.28 6.63
CA VAL A 115 -11.56 4.04 5.40
C VAL A 115 -11.78 5.52 5.68
N LYS A 116 -10.75 6.33 5.45
CA LYS A 116 -10.82 7.78 5.61
C LYS A 116 -11.84 8.35 4.62
N GLY A 117 -12.75 9.20 5.11
CA GLY A 117 -13.81 9.79 4.30
C GLY A 117 -15.01 8.86 4.05
N TYR A 118 -15.05 7.66 4.62
CA TYR A 118 -16.24 6.82 4.58
C TYR A 118 -17.39 7.45 5.36
N ARG A 119 -18.57 7.56 4.73
CA ARG A 119 -19.77 8.24 5.27
C ARG A 119 -20.98 7.33 5.38
N GLY A 120 -20.78 6.02 5.28
CA GLY A 120 -21.85 5.03 5.22
C GLY A 120 -21.93 4.33 3.86
N PRO A 121 -22.74 3.27 3.77
CA PRO A 121 -22.87 2.50 2.55
C PRO A 121 -23.50 3.37 1.45
N HIS A 122 -23.01 3.26 0.22
CA HIS A 122 -23.49 4.00 -0.97
C HIS A 122 -23.20 5.52 -0.97
N VAL A 123 -22.33 6.03 -0.09
CA VAL A 123 -22.01 7.48 0.02
C VAL A 123 -20.57 7.81 -0.41
N ALA A 124 -19.74 6.80 -0.72
CA ALA A 124 -18.36 7.00 -1.15
C ALA A 124 -18.00 6.10 -2.34
N GLU A 125 -17.77 6.70 -3.49
CA GLU A 125 -17.31 6.03 -4.72
C GLU A 125 -15.78 5.98 -4.71
N PHE A 126 -15.21 4.94 -4.09
CA PHE A 126 -13.78 4.67 -4.19
C PHE A 126 -13.52 3.72 -5.36
N ASP A 127 -12.44 3.99 -6.10
CA ASP A 127 -12.05 3.21 -7.26
C ASP A 127 -11.03 2.13 -6.89
N ILE A 128 -10.04 2.46 -6.05
CA ILE A 128 -8.95 1.53 -5.74
C ILE A 128 -8.80 1.35 -4.23
N MET A 129 -8.80 0.10 -3.78
CA MET A 129 -8.49 -0.30 -2.41
C MET A 129 -7.37 -1.34 -2.40
N GLY A 130 -6.26 -1.04 -1.73
CA GLY A 130 -5.08 -1.93 -1.76
C GLY A 130 -4.14 -1.89 -0.55
N ASN A 131 -4.39 -1.04 0.45
CA ASN A 131 -3.57 -1.03 1.67
C ASN A 131 -3.84 -2.26 2.55
N HIS A 132 -2.87 -2.58 3.42
CA HIS A 132 -2.96 -3.77 4.28
C HIS A 132 -4.23 -3.79 5.13
N MET A 133 -4.86 -4.96 5.15
CA MET A 133 -6.04 -5.28 5.95
C MET A 133 -6.06 -6.77 6.25
N ARG A 134 -6.87 -7.18 7.22
CA ARG A 134 -7.33 -8.56 7.35
C ARG A 134 -8.68 -8.65 6.65
N PHE A 135 -8.76 -9.42 5.57
CA PHE A 135 -9.89 -9.37 4.66
C PHE A 135 -11.23 -9.67 5.33
N ASN A 136 -12.26 -8.89 4.97
CA ASN A 136 -13.63 -9.08 5.42
C ASN A 136 -14.58 -8.64 4.28
N LYS A 137 -15.03 -9.60 3.47
CA LYS A 137 -15.78 -9.34 2.23
C LYS A 137 -17.02 -8.45 2.43
N PRO A 138 -17.94 -8.74 3.38
CA PRO A 138 -19.11 -7.89 3.62
C PRO A 138 -18.77 -6.43 3.96
N GLU A 139 -17.63 -6.17 4.61
CA GLU A 139 -17.21 -4.80 4.95
C GLU A 139 -16.56 -4.10 3.76
N VAL A 140 -15.82 -4.83 2.92
CA VAL A 140 -15.25 -4.28 1.68
C VAL A 140 -16.36 -3.88 0.69
N GLU A 141 -17.44 -4.66 0.60
CA GLU A 141 -18.59 -4.36 -0.26
C GLU A 141 -19.37 -3.10 0.14
N LYS A 142 -19.21 -2.62 1.38
CA LYS A 142 -19.77 -1.33 1.80
C LYS A 142 -18.99 -0.14 1.23
N VAL A 143 -17.75 -0.38 0.79
CA VAL A 143 -16.80 0.66 0.34
C VAL A 143 -16.62 0.63 -1.18
N MET A 144 -16.50 -0.55 -1.76
CA MET A 144 -16.14 -0.74 -3.16
C MET A 144 -17.39 -0.98 -4.04
N PRO A 145 -17.44 -0.43 -5.28
CA PRO A 145 -18.51 -0.69 -6.24
C PRO A 145 -18.75 -2.19 -6.52
N ALA A 146 -19.97 -2.54 -6.94
CA ALA A 146 -20.38 -3.93 -7.15
C ALA A 146 -19.61 -4.66 -8.27
N ASP A 147 -19.15 -3.93 -9.28
CA ASP A 147 -18.38 -4.44 -10.43
C ASP A 147 -16.86 -4.55 -10.15
N THR A 148 -16.43 -4.21 -8.93
CA THR A 148 -15.02 -4.23 -8.52
C THR A 148 -14.31 -5.54 -8.88
N PHE A 149 -13.12 -5.43 -9.46
CA PHE A 149 -12.23 -6.54 -9.73
C PHE A 149 -11.39 -6.88 -8.50
N TYR A 150 -11.65 -8.03 -7.89
CA TYR A 150 -10.93 -8.52 -6.71
C TYR A 150 -9.76 -9.42 -7.11
N PHE A 151 -8.56 -9.10 -6.65
CA PHE A 151 -7.40 -9.96 -6.85
C PHE A 151 -6.44 -9.93 -5.65
N SER A 152 -5.53 -10.89 -5.60
CA SER A 152 -4.51 -10.97 -4.56
C SER A 152 -3.23 -11.62 -5.10
N ILE A 153 -2.24 -11.80 -4.24
CA ILE A 153 -0.95 -12.42 -4.57
C ILE A 153 -0.55 -13.40 -3.46
N LEU A 154 0.01 -14.53 -3.84
CA LEU A 154 0.56 -15.54 -2.94
C LEU A 154 2.06 -15.71 -3.16
N ARG A 155 2.68 -16.49 -2.27
CA ARG A 155 4.08 -16.88 -2.32
C ARG A 155 4.26 -18.25 -1.68
N ASP A 156 5.29 -18.99 -2.08
CA ASP A 156 5.68 -20.23 -1.40
C ASP A 156 5.82 -19.97 0.12
N PRO A 157 5.16 -20.74 0.99
CA PRO A 157 5.14 -20.49 2.43
C PRO A 157 6.50 -20.56 3.11
N VAL A 158 7.47 -21.28 2.55
CA VAL A 158 8.84 -21.34 3.11
C VAL A 158 9.58 -20.04 2.78
N ALA A 159 9.50 -19.59 1.53
CA ALA A 159 10.04 -18.29 1.13
C ALA A 159 9.35 -17.12 1.86
N LEU A 160 8.05 -17.25 2.11
CA LEU A 160 7.27 -16.33 2.93
C LEU A 160 7.76 -16.30 4.37
N ALA A 161 7.92 -17.47 5.02
CA ALA A 161 8.41 -17.59 6.38
C ALA A 161 9.82 -16.98 6.54
N GLU A 162 10.70 -17.19 5.56
CA GLU A 162 12.02 -16.55 5.52
C GLU A 162 11.92 -15.02 5.47
N SER A 163 11.07 -14.49 4.60
CA SER A 163 10.87 -13.05 4.47
C SER A 163 10.19 -12.44 5.71
N SER A 164 9.24 -13.17 6.30
CA SER A 164 8.52 -12.78 7.51
C SER A 164 9.46 -12.76 8.71
N TYR A 165 10.21 -13.82 8.95
CA TYR A 165 11.20 -13.90 10.02
C TYR A 165 12.23 -12.77 9.91
N ALA A 166 12.79 -12.57 8.72
CA ALA A 166 13.78 -11.52 8.49
C ALA A 166 13.22 -10.12 8.81
N TYR A 167 11.99 -9.83 8.40
CA TYR A 167 11.38 -8.50 8.55
C TYR A 167 10.81 -8.26 9.95
N TYR A 168 10.11 -9.25 10.53
CA TYR A 168 9.41 -9.13 11.80
C TYR A 168 10.21 -9.66 12.99
N LYS A 169 11.52 -9.92 12.82
CA LYS A 169 12.40 -10.45 13.88
C LYS A 169 12.23 -9.76 15.23
N ASN A 170 12.20 -8.43 15.23
CA ASN A 170 12.13 -7.63 16.45
C ASN A 170 10.70 -7.28 16.87
N VAL A 171 9.71 -7.67 16.06
CA VAL A 171 8.30 -7.30 16.21
C VAL A 171 7.47 -8.47 16.70
N ALA A 172 7.64 -9.66 16.12
CA ALA A 172 6.92 -10.86 16.50
C ALA A 172 7.61 -11.54 17.69
N PRO A 173 6.95 -11.69 18.87
CA PRO A 173 7.48 -12.41 20.02
C PRO A 173 8.04 -13.82 19.71
N ALA A 174 7.42 -14.55 18.77
CA ALA A 174 7.89 -15.85 18.33
C ALA A 174 9.27 -15.79 17.68
N PHE A 175 9.51 -14.80 16.82
CA PHE A 175 10.78 -14.64 16.13
C PHE A 175 11.86 -14.01 17.01
N ARG A 176 11.50 -13.06 17.89
CA ARG A 176 12.46 -12.35 18.75
C ARG A 176 13.25 -13.28 19.67
N ARG A 177 12.63 -14.39 20.11
CA ARG A 177 13.19 -15.32 21.10
C ARG A 177 14.18 -16.34 20.52
N VAL A 178 14.13 -16.64 19.23
CA VAL A 178 15.03 -17.60 18.58
C VAL A 178 16.32 -16.94 18.10
N LYS A 179 17.38 -17.68 17.81
CA LYS A 179 18.60 -17.11 17.19
C LYS A 179 18.54 -17.13 15.66
N GLY A 180 17.92 -18.16 15.09
CA GLY A 180 17.79 -18.36 13.65
C GLY A 180 16.44 -18.94 13.24
N LEU A 181 16.10 -18.82 11.97
CA LEU A 181 14.89 -19.41 11.41
C LEU A 181 14.92 -20.94 11.45
N GLY A 182 16.09 -21.56 11.28
CA GLY A 182 16.25 -23.00 11.42
C GLY A 182 15.87 -23.50 12.82
N GLU A 183 16.29 -22.80 13.87
CA GLU A 183 15.92 -23.11 15.26
C GLU A 183 14.41 -22.99 15.47
N PHE A 184 13.78 -21.94 14.92
CA PHE A 184 12.33 -21.81 14.94
C PHE A 184 11.64 -22.95 14.20
N ALA A 185 12.11 -23.31 13.00
CA ALA A 185 11.57 -24.40 12.20
C ALA A 185 11.66 -25.75 12.92
N ASP A 186 12.70 -25.97 13.72
CA ASP A 186 12.89 -27.22 14.43
C ASP A 186 11.90 -27.42 15.59
N ASN A 187 11.45 -26.33 16.24
CA ASN A 187 10.47 -26.39 17.32
C ASN A 187 9.63 -25.08 17.42
N PRO A 188 8.69 -24.85 16.49
CA PRO A 188 7.94 -23.59 16.44
C PRO A 188 7.00 -23.42 17.63
N TYR A 189 6.40 -24.53 18.12
CA TYR A 189 5.50 -24.54 19.28
C TYR A 189 6.16 -24.05 20.58
N LYS A 190 7.49 -24.20 20.73
CA LYS A 190 8.23 -23.63 21.87
C LYS A 190 8.20 -22.10 21.90
N TYR A 191 8.09 -21.46 20.74
CA TYR A 191 8.25 -20.01 20.60
C TYR A 191 6.95 -19.29 20.23
N TYR A 192 6.00 -19.98 19.61
CA TYR A 192 4.74 -19.41 19.16
C TYR A 192 3.65 -19.49 20.23
N ASP A 193 2.97 -18.37 20.47
CA ASP A 193 1.75 -18.28 21.27
C ASP A 193 0.74 -17.39 20.52
N PRO A 194 -0.43 -17.91 20.10
CA PRO A 194 -1.38 -17.17 19.28
C PRO A 194 -2.03 -15.99 20.01
N ARG A 195 -1.96 -15.94 21.35
CA ARG A 195 -2.55 -14.86 22.17
C ARG A 195 -1.68 -13.61 22.20
N LEU A 196 -0.40 -13.76 21.87
CA LEU A 196 0.53 -12.64 21.89
C LEU A 196 0.34 -11.77 20.66
N ARG A 197 0.30 -10.46 20.89
CA ARG A 197 0.29 -9.45 19.83
C ARG A 197 1.42 -9.69 18.83
N ASN A 198 1.12 -9.49 17.54
CA ASN A 198 2.05 -9.62 16.41
C ASN A 198 2.53 -11.05 16.09
N ASN A 199 2.13 -12.08 16.84
CA ASN A 199 2.57 -13.44 16.53
C ASN A 199 1.94 -14.04 15.27
N HIS A 200 0.84 -13.48 14.74
CA HIS A 200 0.25 -13.92 13.46
C HIS A 200 1.24 -13.88 12.28
N TYR A 201 2.30 -13.06 12.34
CA TYR A 201 3.38 -13.08 11.34
C TYR A 201 4.18 -14.38 11.25
N ALA A 202 4.11 -15.21 12.29
CA ALA A 202 4.91 -16.41 12.39
C ALA A 202 4.20 -17.69 11.93
N HIS A 203 2.92 -17.64 11.58
CA HIS A 203 2.13 -18.85 11.33
C HIS A 203 0.99 -18.58 10.33
N ASN A 204 0.91 -19.31 9.22
CA ASN A 204 -0.17 -19.25 8.22
C ASN A 204 -0.59 -17.81 7.85
N LEU A 205 0.39 -16.97 7.52
CA LEU A 205 0.21 -15.52 7.37
C LEU A 205 -0.66 -15.15 6.17
N MET A 206 -0.57 -15.87 5.04
CA MET A 206 -1.46 -15.58 3.90
C MET A 206 -2.90 -15.94 4.26
N TRP A 207 -3.14 -17.10 4.85
CA TRP A 207 -4.44 -17.55 5.36
C TRP A 207 -5.04 -16.52 6.33
N PHE A 208 -4.22 -15.97 7.22
CA PHE A 208 -4.60 -14.89 8.11
C PHE A 208 -5.02 -13.62 7.37
N ASP A 209 -4.24 -13.18 6.37
CA ASP A 209 -4.53 -12.00 5.55
C ASP A 209 -5.85 -12.14 4.78
N PHE A 210 -6.20 -13.35 4.33
CA PHE A 210 -7.52 -13.67 3.73
C PHE A 210 -8.69 -13.65 4.73
N GLY A 211 -8.45 -13.29 6.00
CA GLY A 211 -9.49 -13.16 7.01
C GLY A 211 -9.84 -14.47 7.70
N LEU A 212 -9.15 -15.56 7.37
CA LEU A 212 -9.42 -16.89 7.91
C LEU A 212 -8.70 -17.07 9.26
N ASP A 213 -9.08 -18.10 10.01
CA ASP A 213 -8.38 -18.46 11.25
C ASP A 213 -7.11 -19.26 10.94
N HIS A 214 -5.96 -18.63 11.17
CA HIS A 214 -4.62 -19.15 10.95
C HIS A 214 -4.14 -20.14 12.03
N THR A 215 -4.88 -20.26 13.14
CA THR A 215 -4.55 -21.13 14.28
C THR A 215 -5.34 -22.43 14.29
N SER A 216 -6.35 -22.54 13.43
CA SER A 216 -7.17 -23.74 13.28
C SER A 216 -6.32 -24.96 12.93
N ASN A 217 -6.62 -26.09 13.58
CA ASN A 217 -6.01 -27.37 13.23
C ASN A 217 -6.32 -27.74 11.78
N PHE A 218 -5.32 -28.33 11.12
CA PHE A 218 -5.47 -28.79 9.75
C PHE A 218 -6.60 -29.82 9.63
N SER A 219 -7.48 -29.63 8.65
CA SER A 219 -8.36 -30.67 8.14
C SER A 219 -8.64 -30.42 6.65
N LEU A 220 -8.84 -31.51 5.89
CA LEU A 220 -9.14 -31.38 4.47
C LEU A 220 -10.42 -30.58 4.20
N ALA A 221 -11.42 -30.70 5.08
CA ALA A 221 -12.66 -29.94 4.99
C ALA A 221 -12.42 -28.42 5.20
N LEU A 222 -11.58 -28.05 6.16
CA LEU A 222 -11.19 -26.65 6.37
C LEU A 222 -10.46 -26.08 5.15
N ILE A 223 -9.48 -26.81 4.61
CA ILE A 223 -8.74 -26.40 3.41
C ILE A 223 -9.69 -26.20 2.23
N LYS A 224 -10.54 -27.18 1.94
CA LYS A 224 -11.51 -27.10 0.82
C LYS A 224 -12.42 -25.88 0.97
N ARG A 225 -12.93 -25.60 2.18
CA ARG A 225 -13.78 -24.42 2.43
C ARG A 225 -13.01 -23.11 2.26
N GLY A 226 -11.79 -23.01 2.79
CA GLY A 226 -10.97 -21.81 2.69
C GLY A 226 -10.55 -21.50 1.24
N VAL A 227 -10.05 -22.51 0.51
CA VAL A 227 -9.71 -22.37 -0.92
C VAL A 227 -10.94 -21.98 -1.74
N ALA A 228 -12.10 -22.59 -1.48
CA ALA A 228 -13.34 -22.23 -2.16
C ALA A 228 -13.78 -20.80 -1.82
N ALA A 229 -13.62 -20.34 -0.58
CA ALA A 229 -13.92 -18.96 -0.19
C ALA A 229 -13.02 -17.96 -0.91
N VAL A 230 -11.71 -18.22 -1.00
CA VAL A 230 -10.78 -17.37 -1.77
C VAL A 230 -11.17 -17.37 -3.25
N ARG A 231 -11.42 -18.55 -3.86
CA ARG A 231 -11.79 -18.65 -5.27
C ARG A 231 -13.09 -17.92 -5.62
N ARG A 232 -14.08 -17.93 -4.73
CA ARG A 232 -15.34 -17.19 -4.94
C ARG A 232 -15.15 -15.68 -4.90
N ASN A 233 -14.23 -15.19 -4.06
CA ASN A 233 -14.08 -13.76 -3.81
C ASN A 233 -13.05 -13.09 -4.71
N PHE A 234 -12.04 -13.81 -5.22
CA PHE A 234 -10.92 -13.26 -5.97
C PHE A 234 -10.89 -13.83 -7.39
N LYS A 235 -11.04 -12.96 -8.39
CA LYS A 235 -11.05 -13.31 -9.82
C LYS A 235 -9.67 -13.75 -10.32
N LEU A 236 -8.60 -13.27 -9.68
CA LEU A 236 -7.22 -13.61 -10.02
C LEU A 236 -6.36 -13.70 -8.76
N ILE A 237 -5.54 -14.75 -8.68
CA ILE A 237 -4.51 -14.91 -7.65
C ILE A 237 -3.15 -14.98 -8.34
N LEU A 238 -2.31 -14.00 -8.08
CA LEU A 238 -0.95 -13.89 -8.61
C LEU A 238 0.01 -14.77 -7.80
N ILE A 239 1.13 -15.18 -8.41
CA ILE A 239 2.19 -15.98 -7.76
C ILE A 239 3.51 -15.22 -7.81
N SER A 240 4.07 -14.90 -6.64
CA SER A 240 5.29 -14.08 -6.51
C SER A 240 6.50 -14.68 -7.24
N GLU A 241 6.62 -16.00 -7.27
CA GLU A 241 7.69 -16.74 -7.96
C GLU A 241 7.64 -16.57 -9.48
N TYR A 242 6.44 -16.31 -10.03
CA TYR A 242 6.18 -16.09 -11.44
C TYR A 242 5.67 -14.66 -11.66
N PHE A 243 6.38 -13.69 -11.07
CA PHE A 243 5.93 -12.30 -11.02
C PHE A 243 5.69 -11.69 -12.41
N ASP A 244 6.57 -11.94 -13.38
CA ASP A 244 6.41 -11.39 -14.73
C ASP A 244 5.15 -11.96 -15.43
N GLN A 245 4.95 -13.28 -15.37
CA GLN A 245 3.74 -13.93 -15.88
C GLN A 245 2.50 -13.43 -15.14
N SER A 246 2.59 -13.22 -13.83
CA SER A 246 1.52 -12.66 -13.02
C SER A 246 1.15 -11.24 -13.47
N MET A 247 2.13 -10.39 -13.79
CA MET A 247 1.86 -9.04 -14.31
C MET A 247 1.22 -9.07 -15.71
N VAL A 248 1.63 -10.01 -16.57
CA VAL A 248 0.96 -10.23 -17.86
C VAL A 248 -0.50 -10.64 -17.66
N LEU A 249 -0.77 -11.64 -16.83
CA LEU A 249 -2.15 -12.06 -16.54
C LEU A 249 -2.98 -10.92 -15.93
N LEU A 250 -2.40 -10.15 -15.00
CA LEU A 250 -3.07 -9.00 -14.38
C LEU A 250 -3.41 -7.93 -15.41
N ARG A 251 -2.46 -7.60 -16.30
CA ARG A 251 -2.64 -6.63 -17.39
C ARG A 251 -3.85 -6.99 -18.24
N HIS A 252 -3.91 -8.23 -18.70
CA HIS A 252 -4.99 -8.71 -19.56
C HIS A 252 -6.33 -8.79 -18.80
N ALA A 253 -6.31 -9.24 -17.55
CA ALA A 253 -7.51 -9.33 -16.72
C ALA A 253 -8.13 -7.95 -16.39
N LEU A 254 -7.29 -6.91 -16.27
CA LEU A 254 -7.73 -5.54 -16.01
C LEU A 254 -7.91 -4.70 -17.27
N CYS A 255 -7.54 -5.20 -18.46
CA CYS A 255 -7.49 -4.41 -19.70
C CYS A 255 -6.58 -3.19 -19.59
N TRP A 256 -5.41 -3.36 -18.98
CA TRP A 256 -4.45 -2.28 -18.75
C TRP A 256 -3.39 -2.19 -19.85
N PRO A 257 -2.88 -0.99 -20.16
CA PRO A 257 -1.74 -0.84 -21.05
C PRO A 257 -0.48 -1.45 -20.43
N LEU A 258 0.49 -1.84 -21.27
CA LEU A 258 1.73 -2.47 -20.81
C LEU A 258 2.43 -1.62 -19.74
N ASP A 259 2.57 -0.32 -19.98
CA ASP A 259 3.35 0.55 -19.11
C ASP A 259 2.72 0.72 -17.71
N ALA A 260 1.42 0.43 -17.56
CA ALA A 260 0.74 0.44 -16.26
C ALA A 260 1.15 -0.73 -15.36
N VAL A 261 1.70 -1.82 -15.93
CA VAL A 261 2.15 -3.00 -15.18
C VAL A 261 3.68 -3.15 -15.14
N VAL A 262 4.43 -2.23 -15.76
CA VAL A 262 5.89 -2.20 -15.65
C VAL A 262 6.28 -1.65 -14.29
N SER A 263 7.05 -2.43 -13.53
CA SER A 263 7.52 -2.08 -12.19
C SER A 263 9.01 -2.33 -11.99
N PHE A 264 9.61 -1.58 -11.08
CA PHE A 264 10.87 -1.95 -10.43
C PHE A 264 10.59 -2.74 -9.15
N SER A 265 11.52 -3.59 -8.73
CA SER A 265 11.35 -4.36 -7.49
C SER A 265 11.47 -3.42 -6.28
N LEU A 266 10.36 -3.13 -5.60
CA LEU A 266 10.34 -2.34 -4.37
C LEU A 266 10.54 -3.23 -3.14
N ASN A 267 11.11 -2.65 -2.07
CA ASN A 267 11.42 -3.34 -0.83
C ASN A 267 12.29 -4.60 -1.02
N ALA A 268 13.17 -4.59 -2.03
CA ALA A 268 14.14 -5.65 -2.24
C ALA A 268 15.07 -5.74 -1.02
N ARG A 269 15.39 -6.95 -0.58
CA ARG A 269 16.36 -7.16 0.50
C ARG A 269 17.76 -7.22 -0.08
N GLN A 270 18.74 -6.71 0.66
CA GLN A 270 20.14 -6.96 0.33
C GLN A 270 20.42 -8.47 0.37
N GLN A 271 20.75 -9.04 -0.78
CA GLN A 271 21.39 -10.35 -0.84
C GLN A 271 22.89 -10.13 -0.66
N MET A 272 23.55 -10.92 0.19
CA MET A 272 25.01 -10.86 0.31
C MET A 272 25.63 -11.38 -1.00
N PRO A 273 26.67 -10.73 -1.54
CA PRO A 273 27.23 -11.09 -2.83
C PRO A 273 27.98 -12.44 -2.74
N SER A 274 27.45 -13.47 -3.40
CA SER A 274 28.31 -14.42 -4.13
C SER A 274 28.41 -13.93 -5.57
N GLY A 275 29.59 -14.00 -6.16
CA GLY A 275 29.94 -13.35 -7.43
C GLY A 275 28.93 -13.51 -8.58
N ARG A 276 28.81 -12.43 -9.36
CA ARG A 276 28.27 -12.28 -10.73
C ARG A 276 26.92 -12.97 -11.07
N SER A 277 25.91 -12.10 -11.09
CA SER A 277 24.82 -12.00 -12.09
C SER A 277 23.67 -13.01 -12.11
N ARG A 278 22.49 -12.37 -12.18
CA ARG A 278 21.28 -12.71 -12.96
C ARG A 278 20.53 -13.96 -12.50
N TRP A 279 19.30 -13.73 -12.04
CA TRP A 279 18.18 -14.68 -11.95
C TRP A 279 18.57 -16.15 -12.17
N VAL A 280 18.51 -16.93 -11.09
CA VAL A 280 18.91 -18.35 -10.95
C VAL A 280 20.36 -18.55 -10.49
N GLY A 281 20.54 -18.42 -9.17
CA GLY A 281 21.68 -18.91 -8.41
C GLY A 281 21.40 -18.62 -6.94
N LYS A 282 21.10 -19.65 -6.13
CA LYS A 282 20.84 -19.49 -4.69
C LYS A 282 22.11 -18.95 -4.02
N ALA A 283 22.19 -17.65 -3.81
CA ALA A 283 23.13 -17.09 -2.85
C ALA A 283 22.87 -17.76 -1.49
N ALA A 284 23.93 -18.12 -0.76
CA ALA A 284 23.78 -18.66 0.59
C ALA A 284 23.02 -17.62 1.43
N ALA A 285 21.88 -18.03 2.00
CA ALA A 285 21.15 -17.16 2.91
C ALA A 285 22.05 -16.81 4.11
N PRO A 286 21.97 -15.58 4.66
CA PRO A 286 22.69 -15.22 5.88
C PRO A 286 22.50 -16.28 6.96
N ALA A 287 23.49 -16.52 7.82
CA ALA A 287 23.43 -17.59 8.83
C ALA A 287 22.12 -17.65 9.64
N PRO A 288 21.49 -16.52 10.05
CA PRO A 288 20.19 -16.55 10.74
C PRO A 288 18.98 -17.01 9.88
N LEU A 289 19.13 -17.04 8.55
CA LEU A 289 18.12 -17.41 7.55
C LEU A 289 18.43 -18.74 6.85
N ALA A 290 19.62 -19.32 7.05
CA ALA A 290 20.00 -20.59 6.45
C ALA A 290 19.08 -21.72 6.94
N LEU A 291 18.64 -22.57 6.01
CA LEU A 291 17.70 -23.67 6.25
C LEU A 291 18.17 -24.93 5.55
N THR A 292 18.16 -26.05 6.27
CA THR A 292 18.28 -27.40 5.71
C THR A 292 16.98 -27.82 5.02
N ASP A 293 17.02 -28.82 4.14
CA ASP A 293 15.81 -29.35 3.49
C ASP A 293 14.80 -29.91 4.51
N LYS A 294 15.28 -30.54 5.58
CA LYS A 294 14.43 -30.99 6.69
C LYS A 294 13.70 -29.82 7.37
N GLN A 295 14.39 -28.72 7.64
CA GLN A 295 13.77 -27.52 8.23
C GLN A 295 12.79 -26.85 7.26
N ARG A 296 13.04 -26.90 5.95
CA ARG A 296 12.08 -26.43 4.93
C ARG A 296 10.79 -27.23 4.96
N LEU A 297 10.85 -28.56 5.09
CA LEU A 297 9.67 -29.42 5.24
C LEU A 297 8.91 -29.10 6.53
N LYS A 298 9.60 -28.96 7.66
CA LYS A 298 8.97 -28.55 8.92
C LYS A 298 8.26 -27.20 8.82
N LEU A 299 8.82 -26.23 8.10
CA LEU A 299 8.15 -24.94 7.86
C LEU A 299 6.90 -25.07 6.99
N ARG A 300 6.85 -26.03 6.05
CA ARG A 300 5.62 -26.32 5.30
C ARG A 300 4.55 -26.96 6.18
N GLU A 301 4.94 -27.89 7.04
CA GLU A 301 4.04 -28.52 8.01
C GLU A 301 3.48 -27.49 9.01
N TRP A 302 4.36 -26.64 9.55
CA TRP A 302 3.97 -25.53 10.41
C TRP A 302 3.00 -24.58 9.72
N ASN A 303 3.29 -24.20 8.46
CA ASN A 303 2.41 -23.36 7.66
C ASN A 303 1.48 -24.18 6.74
N SER A 304 0.88 -25.25 7.27
CA SER A 304 0.12 -26.21 6.46
C SER A 304 -1.08 -25.60 5.75
N LEU A 305 -1.76 -24.61 6.34
CA LEU A 305 -2.90 -23.94 5.70
C LEU A 305 -2.45 -23.11 4.51
N ASP A 306 -1.37 -22.32 4.68
CA ASP A 306 -0.74 -21.56 3.61
C ASP A 306 -0.19 -22.49 2.51
N TRP A 307 0.38 -23.64 2.88
CA TRP A 307 0.91 -24.62 1.93
C TRP A 307 -0.16 -25.16 1.00
N HIS A 308 -1.30 -25.59 1.54
CA HIS A 308 -2.36 -26.12 0.70
C HIS A 308 -3.09 -25.02 -0.08
N LEU A 309 -3.19 -23.81 0.48
CA LEU A 309 -3.68 -22.64 -0.25
C LEU A 309 -2.78 -22.35 -1.46
N TYR A 310 -1.46 -22.26 -1.25
CA TYR A 310 -0.48 -22.02 -2.29
C TYR A 310 -0.51 -23.12 -3.36
N GLN A 311 -0.54 -24.40 -2.98
CA GLN A 311 -0.61 -25.50 -3.94
C GLN A 311 -1.85 -25.41 -4.83
N ALA A 312 -3.02 -25.14 -4.25
CA ALA A 312 -4.26 -25.03 -5.01
C ALA A 312 -4.19 -23.89 -6.04
N PHE A 313 -3.69 -22.71 -5.65
CA PHE A 313 -3.63 -21.55 -6.53
C PHE A 313 -2.45 -21.55 -7.49
N ASN A 314 -1.34 -22.21 -7.15
CA ASN A 314 -0.24 -22.45 -8.07
C ASN A 314 -0.67 -23.38 -9.21
N LEU A 315 -1.47 -24.41 -8.92
CA LEU A 315 -2.06 -25.27 -9.95
C LEU A 315 -2.98 -24.47 -10.88
N THR A 316 -3.93 -23.69 -10.33
CA THR A 316 -4.83 -22.89 -11.16
C THR A 316 -4.11 -21.78 -11.92
N PHE A 317 -3.04 -21.21 -11.35
CA PHE A 317 -2.21 -20.22 -12.03
C PHE A 317 -1.62 -20.80 -13.32
N TRP A 318 -1.05 -22.01 -13.28
CA TRP A 318 -0.51 -22.64 -14.48
C TRP A 318 -1.59 -23.04 -15.47
N GLN A 319 -2.79 -23.39 -15.02
CA GLN A 319 -3.95 -23.58 -15.91
C GLN A 319 -4.33 -22.27 -16.63
N GLU A 320 -4.27 -21.13 -15.95
CA GLU A 320 -4.49 -19.81 -16.58
C GLU A 320 -3.37 -19.48 -17.58
N VAL A 321 -2.11 -19.83 -17.30
CA VAL A 321 -1.01 -19.69 -18.25
C VAL A 321 -1.22 -20.56 -19.49
N GLU A 322 -1.67 -21.81 -19.34
CA GLU A 322 -2.02 -22.66 -20.49
C GLU A 322 -3.15 -22.05 -21.31
N ARG A 323 -4.22 -21.58 -20.65
CA ARG A 323 -5.38 -20.96 -21.30
C ARG A 323 -5.01 -19.67 -22.03
N PHE A 324 -4.08 -18.89 -21.48
CA PHE A 324 -3.53 -17.71 -22.12
C PHE A 324 -2.66 -18.05 -23.34
N GLY A 325 -2.04 -19.23 -23.33
CA GLY A 325 -1.13 -19.76 -24.34
C GLY A 325 0.33 -19.52 -23.95
N ARG A 326 1.12 -20.60 -23.88
CA ARG A 326 2.54 -20.55 -23.45
C ARG A 326 3.40 -19.65 -24.33
N SER A 327 3.30 -19.80 -25.65
CA SER A 327 4.07 -18.97 -26.59
C SER A 327 3.72 -17.48 -26.47
N ARG A 328 2.42 -17.16 -26.37
CA ARG A 328 1.94 -15.79 -26.13
C ARG A 328 2.44 -15.23 -24.80
N MET A 329 2.40 -16.04 -23.73
CA MET A 329 2.91 -15.67 -22.41
C MET A 329 4.41 -15.33 -22.47
N GLU A 330 5.20 -16.16 -23.14
CA GLU A 330 6.64 -15.92 -23.32
C GLU A 330 6.92 -14.60 -24.05
N SER A 331 6.19 -14.32 -25.14
CA SER A 331 6.31 -13.07 -25.89
C SER A 331 5.94 -11.83 -25.05
N GLU A 332 4.81 -11.86 -24.33
CA GLU A 332 4.37 -10.75 -23.47
C GLU A 332 5.32 -10.53 -22.29
N VAL A 333 5.85 -11.60 -21.70
CA VAL A 333 6.88 -11.51 -20.65
C VAL A 333 8.17 -10.90 -21.19
N ALA A 334 8.61 -11.30 -22.40
CA ALA A 334 9.79 -10.71 -23.03
C ALA A 334 9.60 -9.21 -23.25
N LEU A 335 8.44 -8.80 -23.78
CA LEU A 335 8.11 -7.40 -23.98
C LEU A 335 8.08 -6.61 -22.67
N LEU A 336 7.44 -7.15 -21.62
CA LEU A 336 7.43 -6.54 -20.29
C LEU A 336 8.84 -6.32 -19.74
N ARG A 337 9.74 -7.31 -19.92
CA ARG A 337 11.13 -7.22 -19.50
C ARG A 337 11.91 -6.19 -20.29
N THR A 338 11.77 -6.16 -21.62
CA THR A 338 12.40 -5.15 -22.48
C THR A 338 11.97 -3.74 -22.07
N LYS A 339 10.68 -3.50 -21.84
CA LYS A 339 10.21 -2.18 -21.39
C LYS A 339 10.77 -1.82 -20.01
N ARG A 340 10.85 -2.78 -19.08
CA ARG A 340 11.48 -2.57 -17.76
C ARG A 340 12.98 -2.24 -17.88
N GLU A 341 13.71 -2.85 -18.81
CA GLU A 341 15.12 -2.57 -19.07
C GLU A 341 15.34 -1.18 -19.67
N VAL A 342 14.47 -0.77 -20.59
CA VAL A 342 14.46 0.61 -21.12
C VAL A 342 14.23 1.62 -20.00
N LEU A 343 13.19 1.44 -19.19
CA LEU A 343 12.90 2.34 -18.07
C LEU A 343 13.99 2.31 -17.00
N THR A 344 14.62 1.15 -16.77
CA THR A 344 15.79 1.07 -15.87
C THR A 344 16.91 2.01 -16.33
N ARG A 345 17.24 2.01 -17.62
CA ARG A 345 18.31 2.86 -18.17
C ARG A 345 17.98 4.34 -18.10
N ILE A 346 16.72 4.70 -18.36
CA ILE A 346 16.24 6.09 -18.30
C ILE A 346 16.18 6.57 -16.85
N CYS A 347 15.53 5.81 -15.97
CA CYS A 347 15.16 6.28 -14.65
C CYS A 347 16.26 6.11 -13.61
N LEU A 348 16.99 5.00 -13.61
CA LEU A 348 17.75 4.55 -12.44
C LEU A 348 19.26 4.72 -12.61
N ARG A 349 19.93 5.23 -11.58
CA ARG A 349 21.39 5.26 -11.49
C ARG A 349 21.99 3.86 -11.40
N ASP A 350 23.29 3.76 -11.66
CA ASP A 350 24.09 2.54 -11.49
C ASP A 350 23.52 1.31 -12.21
N GLY A 351 22.90 1.53 -13.38
CA GLY A 351 22.27 0.46 -14.17
C GLY A 351 21.07 -0.19 -13.47
N GLY A 352 20.39 0.51 -12.56
CA GLY A 352 19.26 -0.02 -11.80
C GLY A 352 19.64 -0.89 -10.62
N ARG A 353 20.89 -0.86 -10.16
CA ARG A 353 21.30 -1.61 -8.97
C ARG A 353 20.68 -0.98 -7.71
N PRO A 354 19.88 -1.73 -6.92
CA PRO A 354 19.35 -1.20 -5.68
C PRO A 354 20.46 -0.93 -4.66
N ILE A 355 20.35 0.17 -3.91
CA ILE A 355 21.32 0.62 -2.91
C ILE A 355 20.71 0.65 -1.51
N GLU A 356 21.57 0.63 -0.49
CA GLU A 356 21.12 0.72 0.90
C GLU A 356 20.45 2.06 1.19
N ALA A 357 19.38 2.05 2.00
CA ALA A 357 18.59 3.24 2.31
C ALA A 357 19.39 4.42 2.89
N SER A 358 20.48 4.14 3.61
CA SER A 358 21.39 5.15 4.16
C SER A 358 22.15 5.94 3.08
N ARG A 359 22.32 5.36 1.89
CA ARG A 359 23.02 5.99 0.75
C ARG A 359 22.11 6.84 -0.13
N ILE A 360 20.80 6.61 -0.06
CA ILE A 360 19.80 7.37 -0.82
C ILE A 360 19.73 8.78 -0.26
N ARG A 361 20.07 9.80 -1.05
CA ARG A 361 20.09 11.19 -0.56
C ARG A 361 18.70 11.75 -0.29
N ASP A 362 17.77 11.49 -1.20
CA ASP A 362 16.39 11.96 -1.09
C ASP A 362 15.61 11.16 -0.04
N LYS A 363 15.22 11.83 1.05
CA LYS A 363 14.49 11.23 2.17
C LYS A 363 13.08 10.78 1.78
N THR A 364 12.48 11.37 0.75
CA THR A 364 11.11 11.07 0.31
C THR A 364 11.00 9.71 -0.39
N ILE A 365 12.13 9.15 -0.83
CA ILE A 365 12.22 7.82 -1.47
C ILE A 365 13.02 6.79 -0.67
N ARG A 366 13.37 7.11 0.58
CA ARG A 366 14.04 6.15 1.46
C ARG A 366 13.05 5.06 1.89
N PRO A 367 13.34 3.77 1.62
CA PRO A 367 12.47 2.70 2.08
C PRO A 367 12.55 2.58 3.60
N PHE A 368 11.41 2.30 4.22
CA PHE A 368 11.33 2.01 5.65
C PHE A 368 12.18 0.77 5.99
N GLN A 369 12.88 0.80 7.13
CA GLN A 369 13.76 -0.28 7.56
C GLN A 369 13.15 -1.07 8.72
N SER A 370 13.25 -2.40 8.69
CA SER A 370 12.79 -3.25 9.79
C SER A 370 13.49 -4.60 9.81
N GLY A 371 13.64 -5.16 11.01
CA GLY A 371 14.16 -6.51 11.22
C GLY A 371 15.66 -6.66 10.99
N LEU A 372 16.05 -7.83 10.47
CA LEU A 372 17.45 -8.28 10.32
C LEU A 372 18.11 -7.86 9.02
N VAL A 373 17.33 -7.41 8.04
CA VAL A 373 17.77 -7.25 6.65
C VAL A 373 17.62 -5.80 6.23
N LYS A 374 18.64 -5.28 5.54
CA LYS A 374 18.56 -3.95 4.94
C LYS A 374 17.62 -4.00 3.74
N ILE A 375 16.66 -3.09 3.73
CA ILE A 375 15.73 -2.90 2.64
C ILE A 375 16.33 -1.87 1.70
N LEU A 376 16.53 -2.27 0.45
CA LEU A 376 17.17 -1.48 -0.58
C LEU A 376 16.14 -0.60 -1.31
N GLY A 377 16.63 0.51 -1.85
CA GLY A 377 15.88 1.40 -2.73
C GLY A 377 16.72 1.80 -3.94
N TYR A 378 16.29 2.84 -4.65
CA TYR A 378 16.95 3.31 -5.86
C TYR A 378 17.24 4.80 -5.78
N GLU A 379 18.21 5.26 -6.58
CA GLU A 379 18.37 6.66 -6.92
C GLU A 379 18.05 6.89 -8.39
N LEU A 380 17.49 8.05 -8.67
CA LEU A 380 17.17 8.47 -10.03
C LEU A 380 18.38 9.03 -10.75
N GLN A 381 18.41 8.89 -12.07
CA GLN A 381 19.40 9.52 -12.93
C GLN A 381 19.40 11.04 -12.78
N SER A 382 20.58 11.65 -12.91
CA SER A 382 20.72 13.11 -12.94
C SER A 382 20.43 13.66 -14.34
N GLY A 383 19.96 14.90 -14.41
CA GLY A 383 19.72 15.59 -15.69
C GLY A 383 18.44 15.15 -16.41
N LEU A 384 17.53 14.45 -15.72
CA LEU A 384 16.19 14.20 -16.23
C LEU A 384 15.40 15.51 -16.30
N ASP A 385 14.64 15.71 -17.37
CA ASP A 385 13.65 16.77 -17.42
C ASP A 385 12.56 16.54 -16.37
N SER A 386 11.80 17.59 -16.03
CA SER A 386 10.82 17.56 -14.95
C SER A 386 9.74 16.48 -15.13
N ALA A 387 9.30 16.23 -16.37
CA ALA A 387 8.25 15.24 -16.64
C ALA A 387 8.78 13.82 -16.48
N THR A 388 9.94 13.51 -17.07
CA THR A 388 10.61 12.21 -16.93
C THR A 388 11.00 11.95 -15.48
N TRP A 389 11.51 12.96 -14.77
CA TRP A 389 11.84 12.85 -13.35
C TRP A 389 10.64 12.42 -12.51
N GLU A 390 9.51 13.13 -12.63
CA GLU A 390 8.30 12.83 -11.85
C GLU A 390 7.75 11.43 -12.17
N ALA A 391 7.75 11.08 -13.45
CA ALA A 391 7.36 9.75 -13.91
C ALA A 391 8.23 8.64 -13.31
N CYS A 392 9.56 8.77 -13.35
CA CYS A 392 10.49 7.83 -12.74
C CYS A 392 10.37 7.79 -11.22
N LEU A 393 10.16 8.94 -10.58
CA LEU A 393 9.96 9.07 -9.13
C LEU A 393 8.76 8.26 -8.67
N ARG A 394 7.63 8.32 -9.37
CA ARG A 394 6.45 7.50 -9.09
C ARG A 394 6.75 6.00 -9.11
N MET A 395 7.61 5.52 -10.02
CA MET A 395 7.97 4.10 -10.11
C MET A 395 8.77 3.59 -8.91
N ILE A 396 9.54 4.45 -8.24
CA ILE A 396 10.40 4.07 -7.10
C ILE A 396 9.89 4.53 -5.74
N ARG A 397 8.83 5.35 -5.70
CA ARG A 397 8.29 5.92 -4.46
C ARG A 397 7.81 4.80 -3.53
N PRO A 398 8.36 4.69 -2.31
CA PRO A 398 7.93 3.67 -1.37
C PRO A 398 6.50 3.92 -0.90
N GLU A 399 5.84 2.83 -0.52
CA GLU A 399 4.40 2.79 -0.24
C GLU A 399 3.92 3.82 0.78
N ILE A 400 4.65 4.02 1.88
CA ILE A 400 4.29 4.96 2.96
C ILE A 400 4.21 6.37 2.37
N GLN A 401 5.27 6.80 1.69
CA GLN A 401 5.37 8.14 1.09
C GLN A 401 4.42 8.32 -0.09
N TYR A 402 4.09 7.25 -0.81
CA TYR A 402 3.08 7.30 -1.86
C TYR A 402 1.67 7.45 -1.25
N LYS A 403 1.35 6.70 -0.20
CA LYS A 403 0.07 6.84 0.52
C LYS A 403 -0.11 8.27 1.04
N ASP A 404 0.93 8.86 1.62
CA ASP A 404 0.89 10.24 2.12
C ASP A 404 0.63 11.24 1.00
N LEU A 405 1.25 11.06 -0.17
CA LEU A 405 0.99 11.88 -1.36
C LEU A 405 -0.47 11.79 -1.79
N LEU A 406 -1.02 10.57 -1.91
CA LEU A 406 -2.40 10.34 -2.32
C LEU A 406 -3.39 10.88 -1.28
N ASP A 407 -3.10 10.70 0.01
CA ASP A 407 -3.91 11.20 1.11
C ASP A 407 -4.01 12.73 1.10
N LEU A 408 -2.88 13.42 0.92
CA LEU A 408 -2.84 14.88 0.83
C LEU A 408 -3.60 15.42 -0.39
N ARG A 409 -3.52 14.73 -1.53
CA ARG A 409 -4.23 15.12 -2.75
C ARG A 409 -5.73 14.91 -2.64
N GLN A 410 -6.16 13.79 -2.08
CA GLN A 410 -7.59 13.43 -2.01
C GLN A 410 -8.31 14.08 -0.82
N PHE A 411 -7.59 14.34 0.28
CA PHE A 411 -8.14 14.94 1.49
C PHE A 411 -7.34 16.19 1.92
N PRO A 412 -7.41 17.29 1.17
CA PRO A 412 -6.74 18.53 1.53
C PRO A 412 -7.20 19.01 2.92
N ARG A 413 -6.25 19.44 3.76
CA ARG A 413 -6.61 20.11 5.00
C ARG A 413 -7.28 21.44 4.64
N ALA A 414 -8.41 21.75 5.27
CA ALA A 414 -8.97 23.09 5.21
C ALA A 414 -7.89 24.08 5.69
N GLN A 415 -7.52 25.06 4.86
CA GLN A 415 -6.67 26.15 5.29
C GLN A 415 -7.41 26.86 6.42
N GLN A 416 -6.87 26.80 7.64
CA GLN A 416 -7.33 27.72 8.68
C GLN A 416 -7.00 29.13 8.18
N PRO A 417 -7.98 30.06 8.16
CA PRO A 417 -7.64 31.45 7.91
C PRO A 417 -6.57 31.88 8.92
N PRO A 418 -5.60 32.72 8.53
CA PRO A 418 -4.58 33.18 9.46
C PRO A 418 -5.28 33.77 10.68
N ALA A 419 -4.98 33.20 11.85
CA ALA A 419 -5.50 33.72 13.10
C ALA A 419 -5.06 35.17 13.20
N ALA A 420 -6.02 36.09 13.06
CA ALA A 420 -5.81 37.49 13.38
C ALA A 420 -5.30 37.56 14.83
N GLY A 421 -4.21 38.29 15.00
CA GLY A 421 -3.41 38.32 16.23
C GLY A 421 -4.25 38.41 17.50
N GLY A 422 -4.07 37.41 18.36
CA GLY A 422 -4.53 37.40 19.75
C GLY A 422 -3.39 36.84 20.61
N LEU A 423 -2.92 37.63 21.56
CA LEU A 423 -1.84 37.31 22.50
C LEU A 423 -2.09 35.97 23.25
N PRO A 424 -1.03 35.25 23.64
CA PRO A 424 -1.17 33.99 24.36
C PRO A 424 -1.57 34.27 25.82
N VAL A 425 -2.82 33.96 26.16
CA VAL A 425 -3.25 33.86 27.57
C VAL A 425 -2.69 32.55 28.14
N LYS A 426 -1.71 32.67 29.04
CA LYS A 426 -1.29 31.59 29.93
C LYS A 426 -2.51 31.10 30.71
N ARG A 427 -2.90 29.84 30.52
CA ARG A 427 -3.82 29.16 31.45
C ARG A 427 -2.98 28.36 32.43
N GLU A 428 -2.94 28.83 33.67
CA GLU A 428 -2.31 28.17 34.80
C GLU A 428 -2.91 26.78 35.02
N SER A 429 -2.03 25.82 35.22
CA SER A 429 -2.33 24.47 35.68
C SER A 429 -2.63 24.50 37.17
N SER A 430 -3.91 24.46 37.56
CA SER A 430 -4.30 24.12 38.93
C SER A 430 -4.32 22.60 39.09
N ILE A 431 -3.39 22.13 39.91
CA ILE A 431 -3.27 20.75 40.38
C ILE A 431 -4.43 20.50 41.34
N LEU A 432 -5.39 19.65 40.95
CA LEU A 432 -6.28 18.98 41.90
C LEU A 432 -5.79 17.55 42.07
N ARG A 433 -5.30 17.27 43.28
CA ARG A 433 -5.02 15.94 43.80
C ARG A 433 -6.34 15.19 43.92
N THR A 434 -6.45 14.07 43.22
CA THR A 434 -7.27 12.93 43.65
C THR A 434 -6.36 11.72 43.62
N GLU A 435 -6.18 11.13 44.80
CA GLU A 435 -5.52 9.86 44.97
C GLU A 435 -6.39 8.72 44.42
N ASP A 436 -5.66 7.72 43.94
CA ASP A 436 -5.95 6.29 44.01
C ASP A 436 -6.31 5.51 42.72
N HIS A 437 -5.64 4.36 42.67
CA HIS A 437 -5.73 3.19 41.80
C HIS A 437 -4.96 3.19 40.48
N GLY A 438 -3.78 2.56 40.56
CA GLY A 438 -2.83 2.32 39.50
C GLY A 438 -3.39 1.45 38.36
N GLY A 439 -3.21 1.96 37.15
CA GLY A 439 -3.31 1.22 35.91
C GLY A 439 -2.57 2.00 34.82
N LYS A 440 -1.26 1.77 34.65
CA LYS A 440 -0.52 2.29 33.50
C LYS A 440 -1.11 1.68 32.23
N MET A 441 -1.95 2.45 31.53
CA MET A 441 -2.36 2.12 30.17
C MET A 441 -1.14 2.30 29.26
N LEU A 442 -0.41 1.20 29.02
CA LEU A 442 0.67 1.14 28.04
C LEU A 442 0.07 1.35 26.64
N MET A 443 0.10 2.59 26.14
CA MET A 443 -0.13 2.88 24.72
C MET A 443 1.05 2.33 23.91
N GLU A 444 0.92 1.09 23.45
CA GLU A 444 1.93 0.45 22.62
C GLU A 444 1.59 0.69 21.13
N LYS A 445 2.34 1.59 20.50
CA LYS A 445 2.23 1.91 19.06
C LYS A 445 2.63 0.70 18.23
N ASP A 446 1.91 0.46 17.13
CA ASP A 446 2.29 -0.56 16.16
C ASP A 446 3.56 -0.16 15.38
N TRP A 447 4.18 -1.08 14.63
CA TRP A 447 5.41 -0.77 13.86
C TRP A 447 5.21 0.35 12.82
N ASP A 448 3.97 0.61 12.41
CA ASP A 448 3.58 1.69 11.50
C ASP A 448 3.16 2.97 12.23
N GLY A 449 3.30 3.00 13.56
CA GLY A 449 2.93 4.13 14.41
C GLY A 449 1.44 4.19 14.76
N THR A 450 0.61 3.25 14.28
CA THR A 450 -0.82 3.23 14.58
C THR A 450 -1.05 2.92 16.06
N ILE A 451 -1.85 3.75 16.71
CA ILE A 451 -2.33 3.55 18.08
C ILE A 451 -3.66 2.79 17.97
N LEU A 452 -3.71 1.55 18.48
CA LEU A 452 -4.96 0.84 18.66
C LEU A 452 -5.54 1.20 20.04
N PHE A 453 -6.66 1.90 20.07
CA PHE A 453 -7.46 2.03 21.27
C PHE A 453 -8.11 0.68 21.58
N ARG A 454 -7.83 0.13 22.75
CA ARG A 454 -8.57 -1.01 23.29
C ARG A 454 -9.90 -0.47 23.82
N ASN A 455 -10.98 -0.62 23.06
CA ASN A 455 -12.31 -0.47 23.65
C ASN A 455 -12.53 -1.66 24.60
N GLN A 456 -12.39 -1.42 25.90
CA GLN A 456 -13.02 -2.27 26.91
C GLN A 456 -14.51 -1.96 26.86
N THR A 457 -15.28 -2.77 26.14
CA THR A 457 -16.73 -2.92 26.32
C THR A 457 -17.18 -4.03 25.38
N LEU A 458 -17.10 -5.28 25.85
CA LEU A 458 -17.90 -6.45 25.45
C LEU A 458 -17.38 -7.71 26.17
N GLU A 459 -17.24 -7.64 27.50
CA GLU A 459 -17.26 -8.82 28.36
C GLU A 459 -17.94 -8.42 29.68
N GLN A 460 -18.78 -9.31 30.21
CA GLN A 460 -19.66 -9.16 31.38
C GLN A 460 -21.01 -8.48 31.16
N VAL A 461 -21.95 -9.19 30.54
CA VAL A 461 -23.28 -9.41 31.13
C VAL A 461 -23.69 -10.83 30.74
N ASP A 462 -23.62 -11.79 31.65
CA ASP A 462 -24.79 -12.55 32.09
C ASP A 462 -24.34 -13.74 32.97
N SER A 463 -24.23 -13.51 34.28
CA SER A 463 -24.39 -14.56 35.28
C SER A 463 -24.62 -13.90 36.64
N LYS A 464 -25.89 -13.75 37.03
CA LYS A 464 -26.44 -13.86 38.40
C LYS A 464 -27.66 -12.95 38.59
N VAL A 465 -28.83 -13.54 38.46
CA VAL A 465 -30.03 -13.23 39.26
C VAL A 465 -30.52 -14.60 39.79
N ARG A 466 -30.03 -15.07 40.94
CA ARG A 466 -30.54 -14.94 42.33
C ARG A 466 -31.83 -15.72 42.63
N LEU A 467 -31.67 -16.65 43.59
CA LEU A 467 -32.59 -17.02 44.70
C LEU A 467 -33.88 -17.79 44.38
N ARG A 468 -33.88 -19.10 44.62
CA ARG A 468 -34.29 -19.69 45.91
C ARG A 468 -33.54 -20.98 46.17
#